data_AF-A0A0D3B245-F1
#
_entry.id   AF-A0A0D3B245-F1
#
_cell.length_a   1.000
_cell.length_b   1.000
_cell.length_c   1.000
_cell.angle_alpha   90.00
_cell.angle_beta   90.00
_cell.angle_gamma   90.00
#
_symmetry.space_group_name_H-M   'P 1'
#
loop_
_entity.id
_entity.type
_entity.pdbx_description
1 polymer ?
#
loop_
_entity_poly.entity_id
_entity_poly.type
_entity_poly.pdbx_seq_one_letter_code
_entity_poly.pdbx_strand_id
1 'polypeptide(L)'
;MSAPSCSVGGEVGGETCSALAKSSLPPPPRPKSPPEYPDLYGKRREAARVQMLEREIGFLEGEIKFIQGVQPASRCCKEVSDFVVANSDPLIPA
;
A
#
# COMPACT_ATOMS: atom_id res chain seq x y z
N MET A 1 -20.74 4.81 -17.36
CA MET A 1 -20.50 3.36 -17.21
C MET A 1 -20.71 3.03 -15.74
N SER A 2 -21.60 2.07 -15.45
CA SER A 2 -22.10 1.75 -14.12
C SER A 2 -21.04 1.14 -13.20
N ALA A 3 -21.17 1.37 -11.90
CA ALA A 3 -20.61 0.48 -10.87
C ALA A 3 -21.75 -0.26 -10.15
N PRO A 4 -21.52 -1.50 -9.68
CA PRO A 4 -22.57 -2.42 -9.25
C PRO A 4 -22.94 -2.22 -7.77
N SER A 5 -24.18 -2.57 -7.45
CA SER A 5 -24.70 -2.68 -6.08
C SER A 5 -24.34 -4.05 -5.51
N CYS A 6 -23.58 -4.09 -4.42
CA CYS A 6 -23.41 -5.30 -3.62
C CYS A 6 -24.61 -5.46 -2.69
N SER A 7 -25.29 -6.60 -2.83
CA SER A 7 -26.46 -6.98 -2.06
C SER A 7 -26.12 -7.59 -0.69
N VAL A 8 -27.09 -7.41 0.20
CA VAL A 8 -27.28 -7.91 1.57
C VAL A 8 -27.16 -9.44 1.75
N GLY A 9 -26.77 -9.86 2.96
CA GLY A 9 -27.23 -11.11 3.61
C GLY A 9 -26.21 -11.67 4.60
N GLY A 10 -26.47 -11.90 5.89
CA GLY A 10 -27.75 -12.00 6.57
C GLY A 10 -27.66 -11.87 8.09
N GLU A 11 -28.82 -11.60 8.68
CA GLU A 11 -29.13 -11.63 10.11
C GLU A 11 -29.29 -13.07 10.60
N VAL A 12 -28.85 -13.35 11.83
CA VAL A 12 -29.49 -14.36 12.68
C VAL A 12 -29.77 -13.73 14.04
N GLY A 13 -31.07 -13.56 14.31
CA GLY A 13 -31.73 -14.01 15.53
C GLY A 13 -31.49 -13.19 16.81
N GLY A 14 -32.58 -12.74 17.42
CA GLY A 14 -32.59 -12.50 18.86
C GLY A 14 -33.57 -11.43 19.31
N GLU A 15 -34.67 -11.87 19.92
CA GLU A 15 -35.66 -11.09 20.64
C GLU A 15 -35.07 -10.06 21.62
N THR A 16 -35.74 -8.91 21.82
CA THR A 16 -36.56 -8.66 23.03
C THR A 16 -37.02 -7.20 23.12
N CYS A 17 -38.27 -7.09 23.58
CA CYS A 17 -38.90 -6.03 24.35
C CYS A 17 -38.14 -4.70 24.56
N SER A 18 -38.64 -3.63 23.92
CA SER A 18 -39.18 -2.47 24.62
C SER A 18 -39.83 -1.57 23.58
N ALA A 19 -41.14 -1.71 23.42
CA ALA A 19 -41.92 -0.82 22.56
C ALA A 19 -42.07 0.55 23.26
N LEU A 20 -40.96 1.28 23.36
CA LEU A 20 -41.03 2.74 23.41
C LEU A 20 -41.79 3.13 22.15
N ALA A 21 -42.98 3.68 22.33
CA ALA A 21 -43.89 4.05 21.26
C ALA A 21 -43.12 4.68 20.09
N LYS A 22 -42.82 3.86 19.06
CA LYS A 22 -42.31 4.35 17.79
C LYS A 22 -43.47 5.14 17.22
N SER A 23 -43.43 6.45 17.37
CA SER A 23 -44.40 7.32 16.71
C SER A 23 -44.44 6.87 15.25
N SER A 24 -45.61 6.53 14.71
CA SER A 24 -45.73 6.04 13.32
C SER A 24 -45.51 7.14 12.27
N LEU A 25 -44.77 8.18 12.64
CA LEU A 25 -44.41 9.29 11.80
C LEU A 25 -43.07 9.00 11.15
N PRO A 26 -42.94 9.15 9.82
CA PRO A 26 -41.65 9.05 9.17
C PRO A 26 -40.69 10.07 9.82
N PRO A 27 -39.41 9.71 10.00
CA PRO A 27 -38.44 10.67 10.52
C PRO A 27 -38.45 11.91 9.64
N PRO A 28 -38.35 13.12 10.23
CA PRO A 28 -38.32 14.34 9.45
C PRO A 28 -37.19 14.24 8.41
N PRO A 29 -37.42 14.74 7.18
CA PRO A 29 -36.40 14.70 6.15
C PRO A 29 -35.15 15.39 6.66
N ARG A 30 -34.03 14.68 6.63
CA ARG A 30 -32.73 15.28 6.96
C ARG A 30 -32.34 16.22 5.83
N PRO A 31 -31.70 17.36 6.13
CA PRO A 31 -31.07 18.17 5.10
C PRO A 31 -30.16 17.28 4.26
N LYS A 32 -30.20 17.47 2.93
CA LYS A 32 -29.19 16.85 2.06
C LYS A 32 -27.82 17.37 2.51
N SER A 33 -26.80 16.52 2.46
CA SER A 33 -25.42 16.98 2.62
C SER A 33 -25.15 18.10 1.60
N PRO A 34 -24.29 19.07 1.94
CA PRO A 34 -23.82 20.05 0.96
C PRO A 34 -23.36 19.32 -0.32
N PRO A 35 -23.55 19.93 -1.51
CA PRO A 35 -23.01 19.39 -2.74
C PRO A 35 -21.53 19.08 -2.58
N GLU A 36 -21.09 17.94 -3.10
CA GLU A 36 -19.68 17.59 -3.10
C GLU A 36 -18.91 18.70 -3.84
N TYR A 37 -18.01 19.35 -3.13
CA TYR A 37 -17.30 20.49 -3.68
C TYR A 37 -16.22 19.99 -4.65
N PRO A 38 -16.05 20.62 -5.82
CA PRO A 38 -15.01 20.23 -6.75
C PRO A 38 -13.62 20.28 -6.09
N ASP A 39 -12.83 19.21 -6.22
CA ASP A 39 -11.43 19.23 -5.79
C ASP A 39 -10.62 20.14 -6.72
N LEU A 40 -10.52 21.41 -6.32
CA LEU A 40 -9.83 22.46 -7.07
C LEU A 40 -8.33 22.14 -7.27
N TYR A 41 -7.75 21.28 -6.42
CA TYR A 41 -6.33 20.93 -6.46
C TYR A 41 -6.07 19.48 -6.87
N GLY A 42 -7.10 18.70 -7.19
CA GLY A 42 -6.98 17.28 -7.52
C GLY A 42 -6.03 17.06 -8.69
N LYS A 43 -6.10 17.92 -9.71
CA LYS A 43 -5.19 17.88 -10.86
C LYS A 43 -3.72 18.08 -10.47
N ARG A 44 -3.44 19.01 -9.55
CA ARG A 44 -2.07 19.27 -9.07
C ARG A 44 -1.54 18.09 -8.26
N ARG A 45 -2.39 17.52 -7.38
CA ARG A 45 -2.05 16.36 -6.58
C ARG A 45 -1.75 15.15 -7.46
N GLU A 46 -2.55 14.95 -8.50
CA GLU A 46 -2.34 13.87 -9.45
C GLU A 46 -1.06 14.05 -10.26
N ALA A 47 -0.79 15.25 -10.77
CA ALA A 47 0.46 15.55 -11.46
C ALA A 47 1.70 15.29 -10.57
N ALA A 48 1.64 15.63 -9.28
CA ALA A 48 2.72 15.33 -8.35
C ALA A 48 2.94 13.83 -8.16
N ARG A 49 1.87 13.02 -8.09
CA ARG A 49 1.97 11.56 -8.01
C ARG A 49 2.61 10.97 -9.26
N VAL A 50 2.18 11.42 -10.43
CA VAL A 50 2.75 10.99 -11.72
C VAL A 50 4.25 11.29 -11.75
N GLN A 51 4.67 12.51 -11.37
CA GLN A 51 6.09 12.87 -11.32
C GLN A 51 6.91 12.04 -10.32
N MET A 52 6.30 11.60 -9.20
CA MET A 52 6.97 10.70 -8.27
C MET A 52 7.16 9.31 -8.89
N LEU A 53 6.13 8.79 -9.56
CA LEU A 53 6.19 7.49 -10.22
C LEU A 53 7.18 7.49 -11.38
N GLU A 54 7.23 8.56 -12.19
CA GLU A 54 8.21 8.69 -13.27
C GLU A 54 9.66 8.66 -12.75
N ARG A 55 9.91 9.29 -11.59
CA ARG A 55 11.21 9.23 -10.93
C ARG A 55 11.54 7.82 -10.44
N GLU A 56 10.59 7.17 -9.77
CA GLU A 56 10.76 5.79 -9.28
C GLU A 56 11.04 4.82 -10.43
N ILE A 57 10.33 4.95 -11.55
CA ILE A 57 10.58 4.17 -12.76
C ILE A 57 12.02 4.33 -13.20
N GLY A 58 12.53 5.57 -13.29
CA GLY A 58 13.92 5.83 -13.66
C GLY A 58 14.94 5.21 -12.70
N PHE A 59 14.67 5.22 -11.38
CA PHE A 59 15.53 4.56 -10.41
C PHE A 59 15.55 3.04 -10.61
N LEU A 60 14.37 2.41 -10.69
CA LEU A 60 14.25 0.97 -10.84
C LEU A 60 14.85 0.47 -12.17
N GLU A 61 14.67 1.20 -13.28
CA GLU A 61 15.32 0.89 -14.55
C GLU A 61 16.85 0.94 -14.44
N GLY A 62 17.37 1.93 -13.72
CA GLY A 62 18.79 2.04 -13.39
C GLY A 62 19.30 0.87 -12.56
N GLU A 63 18.58 0.48 -11.51
CA GLU A 63 18.94 -0.65 -10.64
C GLU A 63 18.94 -1.97 -11.40
N ILE A 64 17.92 -2.22 -12.22
CA ILE A 64 17.85 -3.43 -13.06
C ILE A 64 19.07 -3.50 -13.98
N LYS A 65 19.39 -2.40 -14.68
CA LYS A 65 20.56 -2.34 -15.57
C LYS A 65 21.87 -2.57 -14.81
N PHE A 66 21.99 -2.05 -13.60
CA PHE A 66 23.15 -2.27 -12.74
C PHE A 66 23.29 -3.76 -12.37
N ILE A 67 22.21 -4.39 -11.88
CA ILE A 67 22.21 -5.78 -11.40
C ILE A 67 22.54 -6.76 -12.52
N GLN A 68 22.19 -6.48 -13.78
CA GLN A 68 22.58 -7.32 -14.93
C GLN A 68 24.11 -7.48 -15.09
N GLY A 69 24.91 -6.52 -14.62
CA GLY A 69 26.37 -6.59 -14.64
C GLY A 69 27.00 -7.17 -13.35
N VAL A 70 26.20 -7.41 -12.32
CA VAL A 70 26.69 -7.87 -11.00
C VAL A 70 27.02 -9.36 -11.07
N GLN A 71 28.17 -9.72 -10.50
CA GLN A 71 28.61 -11.11 -10.43
C GLN A 71 27.73 -11.93 -9.45
N PRO A 72 27.62 -13.26 -9.63
CA PRO A 72 26.97 -14.11 -8.64
C PRO A 72 27.56 -13.93 -7.25
N ALA A 73 26.70 -13.90 -6.23
CA ALA A 73 27.13 -13.69 -4.84
C ALA A 73 28.18 -14.73 -4.38
N SER A 74 28.13 -15.96 -4.91
CA SER A 74 29.11 -17.01 -4.63
C SER A 74 30.55 -16.59 -4.93
N ARG A 75 30.76 -15.78 -5.97
CA ARG A 75 32.07 -15.25 -6.31
C ARG A 75 32.58 -14.27 -5.25
N CYS A 76 31.75 -13.31 -4.86
CA CYS A 76 32.07 -12.35 -3.79
C CYS A 76 32.36 -13.08 -2.47
N CYS A 77 31.51 -14.04 -2.07
CA CYS A 77 31.70 -14.80 -0.84
C CYS A 77 33.02 -15.59 -0.86
N LYS A 78 33.38 -16.17 -2.01
CA LYS A 78 34.67 -16.88 -2.16
C LYS A 78 35.85 -15.91 -2.05
N GLU A 79 35.81 -14.79 -2.75
CA GLU A 79 36.88 -13.77 -2.71
C GLU A 79 37.11 -13.26 -1.27
N VAL A 80 36.04 -13.02 -0.51
CA VAL A 80 36.14 -12.64 0.91
C VAL A 80 36.71 -13.77 1.76
N SER A 81 36.23 -15.01 1.58
CA SER A 81 36.73 -16.17 2.31
C SER A 81 38.23 -16.38 2.06
N ASP A 82 38.66 -16.36 0.79
CA ASP A 82 40.04 -16.54 0.39
C ASP A 82 40.92 -15.43 0.98
N PHE A 83 40.42 -14.18 1.01
CA PHE A 83 41.11 -13.06 1.64
C PHE A 83 41.30 -13.25 3.15
N VAL A 84 40.27 -13.68 3.87
CA VAL A 84 40.35 -13.91 5.32
C VAL A 84 41.32 -15.05 5.63
N VAL A 85 41.28 -16.14 4.88
CA VAL A 85 42.21 -17.27 5.05
C VAL A 85 43.65 -16.81 4.81
N ALA A 86 43.90 -16.06 3.74
CA ALA A 86 45.23 -15.53 3.43
C ALA A 86 45.75 -14.53 4.47
N ASN A 87 44.86 -13.85 5.19
CA ASN A 87 45.17 -12.83 6.19
C ASN A 87 44.58 -13.23 7.56
N SER A 88 44.96 -14.41 8.04
CA SER A 88 44.43 -14.96 9.28
C SER A 88 44.75 -14.06 10.49
N ASP A 89 43.75 -13.83 11.34
CA ASP A 89 43.88 -13.01 12.54
C ASP A 89 44.73 -13.74 13.60
N PRO A 90 45.82 -13.12 14.10
CA PRO A 90 46.67 -13.74 15.13
C PRO A 90 45.95 -14.01 16.47
N LEU A 91 44.77 -13.42 16.70
CA LEU A 91 43.97 -13.63 17.90
C LEU A 91 42.97 -14.77 17.78
N ILE A 92 42.75 -15.31 16.57
CA ILE A 92 41.82 -16.42 16.35
C ILE A 92 42.62 -17.73 16.31
N PRO A 93 42.26 -18.73 17.15
CA PRO A 93 42.93 -20.03 17.13
C PRO A 93 42.74 -20.73 15.78
N ALA A 94 43.83 -21.36 15.30
CA ALA A 94 43.84 -22.16 14.07
C ALA A 94 43.13 -23.52 14.24
#